data_AF-A0A850C4B9-F1
#
_entry.id   AF-A0A850C4B9-F1
#
_cell.length_a   1.000
_cell.length_b   1.000
_cell.length_c   1.000
_cell.angle_alpha   90.00
_cell.angle_beta   90.00
_cell.angle_gamma   90.00
#
_symmetry.space_group_name_H-M   'P 1'
#
loop_
_entity.id
_entity.type
_entity.pdbx_description
1 polymer ?
#
loop_
_entity_poly.entity_id
_entity_poly.type
_entity_poly.pdbx_seq_one_letter_code
_entity_poly.pdbx_strand_id
1 'polypeptide(L)'
;MTDSPRGTEAATYLAEVRRHLADLPPAVREDLLADLEAHLNEVAADLEPGATLAGRLGAPAAYAAELRETVVVEGDSEPVAARRDRIAEARAAVA
;
A
#
# COMPACT_ATOMS: atom_id res chain seq x y z
N MET A 1 22.55 1.10 4.78
CA MET A 1 21.50 1.41 3.78
C MET A 1 21.63 2.88 3.50
N THR A 2 21.84 3.27 2.24
CA THR A 2 22.09 4.66 1.87
C THR A 2 20.88 5.52 2.20
N ASP A 3 21.08 6.52 3.04
CA ASP A 3 20.17 7.64 3.20
C ASP A 3 20.24 8.45 1.90
N SER A 4 19.48 7.99 0.90
CA SER A 4 19.37 8.64 -0.40
C SER A 4 18.12 9.53 -0.38
N PRO A 5 18.15 10.72 -0.99
CA PRO A 5 17.03 11.67 -0.93
C PRO A 5 15.70 11.06 -1.42
N ARG A 6 15.74 10.10 -2.36
CA ARG A 6 14.57 9.33 -2.81
C ARG A 6 14.01 8.39 -1.74
N GLY A 7 14.87 7.73 -0.97
CA GLY A 7 14.44 6.89 0.15
C GLY A 7 13.80 7.70 1.28
N THR A 8 14.35 8.89 1.57
CA THR A 8 13.77 9.82 2.54
C THR A 8 12.40 10.34 2.08
N GLU A 9 12.25 10.65 0.79
CA GLU A 9 10.97 11.07 0.19
C GLU A 9 9.91 9.96 0.28
N ALA A 10 10.27 8.73 -0.07
CA ALA A 10 9.37 7.57 0.02
C ALA A 10 8.92 7.29 1.46
N ALA A 11 9.86 7.30 2.41
CA ALA A 11 9.54 7.11 3.84
C ALA A 11 8.62 8.21 4.37
N THR A 12 8.84 9.46 3.95
CA THR A 12 8.00 10.61 4.33
C THR A 12 6.59 10.48 3.75
N TYR A 13 6.48 10.13 2.47
CA TYR A 13 5.20 9.91 1.80
C TYR A 13 4.41 8.77 2.48
N LEU A 14 5.09 7.65 2.78
CA LEU A 14 4.49 6.51 3.49
C LEU A 14 3.99 6.87 4.89
N ALA A 15 4.76 7.66 5.65
CA ALA A 15 4.36 8.09 6.99
C ALA A 15 3.06 8.92 6.94
N GLU A 16 2.92 9.81 5.95
CA GLU A 16 1.70 10.59 5.75
C GLU A 16 0.52 9.72 5.31
N VAL A 17 0.71 8.78 4.38
CA VAL A 17 -0.32 7.79 4.00
C VAL A 17 -0.79 7.00 5.22
N ARG A 18 0.14 6.49 6.04
CA ARG A 18 -0.19 5.76 7.28
C ARG A 18 -0.97 6.61 8.27
N ARG A 19 -0.62 7.89 8.41
CA ARG A 19 -1.35 8.86 9.25
C ARG A 19 -2.78 9.05 8.75
N HIS A 20 -2.95 9.16 7.43
CA HIS A 20 -4.27 9.26 6.86
C HIS A 20 -5.09 8.00 7.13
N LEU A 21 -4.54 6.79 6.96
CA LEU A 21 -5.23 5.51 7.21
C LEU A 21 -5.38 5.14 8.70
N ALA A 22 -5.10 6.05 9.64
CA ALA A 22 -5.06 5.74 11.07
C ALA A 22 -6.43 5.36 11.67
N ASP A 23 -7.52 5.70 10.99
CA ASP A 23 -8.92 5.39 11.32
C ASP A 23 -9.32 3.94 10.99
N LEU A 24 -8.55 3.25 10.15
CA LEU A 24 -8.83 1.87 9.77
C LEU A 24 -8.45 0.87 10.89
N PRO A 25 -9.12 -0.30 10.96
CA PRO A 25 -8.68 -1.40 11.80
C PRO A 25 -7.20 -1.75 11.52
N PRO A 26 -6.38 -2.03 12.56
CA PRO A 26 -4.95 -2.26 12.39
C PRO A 26 -4.59 -3.31 11.33
N ALA A 27 -5.31 -4.45 11.32
CA ALA A 27 -5.08 -5.53 10.35
C ALA A 27 -5.30 -5.06 8.90
N VAL A 28 -6.40 -4.37 8.62
CA VAL A 28 -6.71 -3.83 7.28
C VAL A 28 -5.66 -2.81 6.85
N ARG A 29 -5.23 -1.93 7.76
CA ARG A 29 -4.18 -0.96 7.49
C ARG A 29 -2.84 -1.64 7.23
N GLU A 30 -2.49 -2.66 7.99
CA GLU A 30 -1.25 -3.43 7.80
C GLU A 30 -1.25 -4.14 6.45
N ASP A 31 -2.37 -4.75 6.06
CA ASP A 31 -2.53 -5.39 4.75
C ASP A 31 -2.39 -4.37 3.60
N LEU A 32 -3.03 -3.19 3.71
CA LEU A 32 -2.91 -2.13 2.71
C LEU A 32 -1.51 -1.53 2.58
N LEU A 33 -0.78 -1.47 3.70
CA LEU A 33 0.58 -0.92 3.74
C LEU A 33 1.64 -1.98 3.41
N ALA A 34 1.24 -3.25 3.31
CA ALA A 34 2.14 -4.33 2.91
C ALA A 34 2.73 -4.00 1.54
N ASP A 35 4.05 -4.14 1.42
CA ASP A 35 4.83 -3.85 0.22
C ASP A 35 4.78 -2.40 -0.31
N LEU A 36 3.98 -1.51 0.28
CA LEU A 36 3.84 -0.12 -0.18
C LEU A 36 5.17 0.64 -0.06
N GLU A 37 5.96 0.38 0.98
CA GLU A 37 7.29 0.99 1.12
C GLU A 37 8.21 0.63 -0.04
N ALA A 38 8.27 -0.66 -0.40
CA ALA A 38 9.09 -1.12 -1.52
C ALA A 38 8.60 -0.49 -2.83
N HIS A 39 7.29 -0.48 -3.05
CA HIS A 39 6.69 0.14 -4.23
C HIS A 39 6.99 1.64 -4.34
N LEU A 40 6.86 2.41 -3.25
CA LEU A 40 7.18 3.84 -3.26
C LEU A 40 8.66 4.10 -3.56
N ASN A 41 9.57 3.25 -3.06
CA ASN A 41 10.99 3.34 -3.38
C ASN A 41 11.25 3.07 -4.87
N GLU A 42 10.58 2.07 -5.46
CA GLU A 42 10.66 1.79 -6.90
C GLU A 42 10.16 2.98 -7.72
N VAL A 43 8.97 3.51 -7.41
CA VAL A 43 8.42 4.68 -8.11
C VAL A 43 9.35 5.89 -7.98
N ALA A 44 9.91 6.14 -6.78
CA ALA A 44 10.82 7.25 -6.54
C ALA A 44 12.15 7.12 -7.30
N ALA A 45 12.65 5.89 -7.47
CA ALA A 45 13.84 5.63 -8.26
C ALA A 45 13.63 5.88 -9.77
N ASP A 46 12.42 5.65 -10.25
CA ASP A 46 12.02 5.87 -11.65
C ASP A 46 11.66 7.34 -11.98
N LEU A 47 11.68 8.24 -11.00
CA LEU A 47 11.38 9.66 -11.22
C LEU A 47 12.54 10.41 -11.88
N GLU A 48 12.21 11.22 -12.89
CA GLU A 48 13.14 12.19 -13.45
C GLU A 48 13.70 13.13 -12.37
N PRO A 49 14.93 13.66 -12.55
CA PRO A 49 15.50 14.63 -11.61
C PRO A 49 14.57 15.83 -11.39
N GLY A 50 14.25 16.12 -10.13
CA GLY A 50 13.35 17.23 -9.75
C GLY A 50 11.85 16.88 -9.76
N ALA A 51 11.43 15.74 -10.34
CA ALA A 51 10.08 15.22 -10.15
C ALA A 51 9.92 14.64 -8.73
N THR A 52 8.70 14.66 -8.20
CA THR A 52 8.36 14.21 -6.84
C THR A 52 7.32 13.10 -6.86
N LEU A 53 7.28 12.28 -5.81
CA LEU A 53 6.20 11.30 -5.63
C LEU A 53 4.84 11.97 -5.62
N ALA A 54 4.72 13.12 -4.96
CA ALA A 54 3.47 13.87 -4.93
C ALA A 54 3.05 14.39 -6.31
N GLY A 55 4.00 14.71 -7.18
CA GLY A 55 3.73 15.10 -8.57
C GLY A 55 3.22 13.93 -9.44
N ARG A 56 3.62 12.69 -9.12
CA ARG A 56 3.23 11.50 -9.89
C ARG A 56 2.01 10.76 -9.33
N LEU A 57 1.92 10.64 -8.01
CA LEU A 57 0.88 9.88 -7.29
C LEU A 57 -0.19 10.78 -6.66
N GLY A 58 -0.01 12.10 -6.72
CA GLY A 58 -0.87 13.07 -6.01
C GLY A 58 -0.48 13.25 -4.54
N ALA A 59 -1.27 14.01 -3.79
CA ALA A 59 -1.02 14.21 -2.37
C ALA A 59 -1.21 12.89 -1.59
N PRO A 60 -0.44 12.63 -0.51
CA PRO A 60 -0.60 11.43 0.32
C PRO A 60 -2.04 11.19 0.79
N ALA A 61 -2.79 12.26 1.07
CA ALA A 61 -4.20 12.19 1.46
C ALA A 61 -5.11 11.64 0.35
N ALA A 62 -4.88 12.05 -0.90
CA ALA A 62 -5.65 11.58 -2.06
C ALA A 62 -5.33 10.11 -2.35
N TYR A 63 -4.05 9.76 -2.37
CA TYR A 63 -3.61 8.38 -2.53
C TYR A 63 -4.13 7.46 -1.42
N ALA A 64 -4.16 7.92 -0.17
CA ALA A 64 -4.77 7.18 0.93
C ALA A 64 -6.29 7.03 0.80
N ALA A 65 -6.98 7.94 0.11
CA ALA A 65 -8.41 7.76 -0.20
C ALA A 65 -8.60 6.67 -1.25
N GLU A 66 -7.79 6.68 -2.32
CA GLU A 66 -7.78 5.63 -3.34
C GLU A 66 -7.49 4.24 -2.74
N LEU A 67 -6.53 4.14 -1.82
CA LEU A 67 -6.25 2.89 -1.09
C LEU A 67 -7.43 2.41 -0.22
N ARG A 68 -8.29 3.30 0.26
CA ARG A 68 -9.50 2.86 1.01
C ARG A 68 -10.55 2.28 0.09
N GLU A 69 -10.67 2.81 -1.12
CA GLU A 69 -11.64 2.33 -2.10
C GLU A 69 -11.33 0.88 -2.50
N THR A 70 -10.05 0.47 -2.52
CA THR A 70 -9.69 -0.94 -2.77
C THR A 70 -10.24 -1.88 -1.69
N VAL A 71 -10.20 -1.49 -0.42
CA VAL A 71 -10.79 -2.26 0.69
C VAL A 71 -12.30 -2.35 0.56
N VAL A 72 -12.97 -1.27 0.14
CA VAL A 72 -14.42 -1.28 -0.06
C VAL A 72 -14.80 -2.26 -1.17
N VAL A 73 -14.07 -2.27 -2.28
CA VAL A 73 -14.30 -3.19 -3.40
C VAL A 73 -14.06 -4.65 -2.99
N GLU A 74 -13.05 -4.93 -2.15
CA GLU A 74 -12.80 -6.28 -1.62
C GLU A 74 -13.78 -6.68 -0.50
N GLY A 75 -14.30 -5.71 0.26
CA GLY A 75 -15.22 -5.89 1.39
C GLY A 75 -16.69 -6.05 1.00
N ASP A 76 -17.08 -5.65 -0.21
CA ASP A 76 -18.41 -5.90 -0.79
C ASP A 76 -18.56 -7.35 -1.33
N SER A 77 -17.57 -8.23 -1.10
CA SER A 77 -17.62 -9.65 -1.47
C SER A 77 -17.06 -10.56 -0.36
N GLU A 78 -17.95 -10.96 0.56
CA GLU A 78 -17.89 -12.09 1.51
C GLU A 78 -16.93 -12.00 2.74
N PRO A 79 -17.35 -12.55 3.91
CA PRO A 79 -16.61 -12.45 5.17
C PRO A 79 -15.32 -13.31 5.21
N VAL A 80 -14.32 -12.78 5.92
CA VAL A 80 -12.90 -13.21 6.06
C VAL A 80 -12.68 -14.71 6.32
N ALA A 81 -13.68 -15.46 6.81
CA ALA A 81 -13.60 -16.90 6.99
C ALA A 81 -13.46 -17.66 5.66
N ALA A 82 -14.20 -17.27 4.62
CA ALA A 82 -14.24 -17.97 3.33
C ALA A 82 -12.96 -17.81 2.48
N ARG A 83 -12.12 -16.81 2.80
CA ARG A 83 -10.85 -16.54 2.11
C ARG A 83 -9.75 -17.53 2.52
N ARG A 84 -9.74 -17.98 3.77
CA ARG A 84 -8.70 -18.88 4.31
C ARG A 84 -8.78 -20.29 3.72
N ASP A 85 -9.99 -20.78 3.50
CA ASP A 85 -10.21 -22.13 2.97
C ASP A 85 -9.74 -22.25 1.50
N ARG A 86 -9.94 -21.21 0.68
CA ARG A 86 -9.51 -21.23 -0.73
C ARG A 86 -7.99 -21.16 -0.95
N ILE A 87 -7.25 -20.46 -0.09
CA ILE A 87 -5.78 -20.41 -0.17
C ILE A 87 -5.17 -21.77 0.23
N ALA A 88 -5.82 -22.51 1.13
CA ALA A 88 -5.41 -23.86 1.50
C ALA A 88 -5.70 -24.88 0.39
N GLU A 89 -6.87 -24.80 -0.26
CA GLU A 89 -7.23 -25.70 -1.36
C GLU A 89 -6.37 -25.51 -2.61
N ALA A 90 -6.01 -24.26 -2.96
CA ALA A 90 -5.14 -23.99 -4.10
C ALA A 90 -3.70 -24.54 -3.92
N ARG A 91 -3.23 -24.69 -2.68
CA ARG A 91 -1.92 -25.30 -2.38
C ARG A 91 -1.95 -26.82 -2.39
N ALA A 92 -3.11 -27.45 -2.23
CA ALA A 92 -3.27 -28.90 -2.28
C ALA A 92 -3.40 -29.44 -3.71
N ALA A 93 -3.78 -28.60 -4.69
CA ALA A 93 -3.95 -28.99 -6.09
C ALA A 93 -2.65 -28.92 -6.93
N VAL A 94 -1.50 -28.56 -6.33
CA VAL A 94 -0.18 -28.46 -6.98
C VAL A 94 0.81 -29.48 -6.36
N ALA A 95 0.30 -30.65 -5.98
CA ALA A 95 1.09 -31.83 -5.60
C ALA A 95 0.55 -33.05 -6.35
#